data_AF-A0A1R4H799-F1
#
_entry.id   AF-A0A1R4H799-F1
#
_cell.length_a   1.000
_cell.length_b   1.000
_cell.length_c   1.000
_cell.angle_alpha   90.00
_cell.angle_beta   90.00
_cell.angle_gamma   90.00
#
_symmetry.space_group_name_H-M   'P 1'
#
loop_
_entity.id
_entity.type
_entity.pdbx_description
1 polymer ?
#
loop_
_entity_poly.entity_id
_entity_poly.type
_entity_poly.pdbx_seq_one_letter_code
_entity_poly.pdbx_strand_id
1 'polypeptide(L)'
;MSEEETLLVFPCEFPIKAMGKADVELDLLVIDIVRRHTDSLTEDRISTRPSKNGTYVSITVTVTATSKPQLDAIYQDLSGHPHILMVI
;
A
#
# COMPACT_ATOMS: atom_id res chain seq x y z
N MET A 1 -11.34 15.23 -21.72
CA MET A 1 -10.48 15.20 -20.52
C MET A 1 -10.10 13.75 -20.36
N SER A 2 -8.87 13.39 -20.66
CA SER A 2 -8.45 12.00 -20.88
C SER A 2 -8.64 11.17 -19.61
N GLU A 3 -9.71 10.38 -19.57
CA GLU A 3 -9.81 9.24 -18.68
C GLU A 3 -8.71 8.27 -19.12
N GLU A 4 -7.58 8.32 -18.42
CA GLU A 4 -6.68 7.18 -18.36
C GLU A 4 -7.45 6.06 -17.64
N GLU A 5 -8.39 5.44 -18.36
CA GLU A 5 -8.89 4.10 -18.05
C GLU A 5 -7.67 3.19 -18.11
N THR A 6 -6.94 3.13 -17.00
CA THR A 6 -5.96 2.09 -16.75
C THR A 6 -6.66 0.78 -17.09
N LEU A 7 -6.19 0.11 -18.15
CA LEU A 7 -6.61 -1.22 -18.61
C LEU A 7 -6.22 -2.28 -17.56
N LEU A 8 -6.54 -2.05 -16.29
CA LEU A 8 -6.35 -3.01 -15.22
C LEU A 8 -7.35 -4.13 -15.46
N VAL A 9 -6.82 -5.27 -15.90
CA VAL A 9 -7.59 -6.51 -16.02
C VAL A 9 -7.56 -7.19 -14.66
N PHE A 10 -8.70 -7.23 -13.99
CA PHE A 10 -8.83 -7.89 -12.69
C PHE A 10 -9.18 -9.38 -12.87
N PRO A 11 -8.69 -10.27 -11.98
CA PRO A 11 -7.77 -9.99 -10.89
C PRO A 11 -6.32 -9.77 -11.36
N CYS A 12 -5.60 -8.83 -10.76
CA CYS A 12 -4.17 -8.60 -11.03
C CYS A 12 -3.38 -8.40 -9.75
N GLU A 13 -2.07 -8.60 -9.81
CA GLU A 13 -1.17 -8.24 -8.72
C GLU A 13 -0.77 -6.78 -8.84
N PHE A 14 -1.00 -6.01 -7.79
CA PHE A 14 -0.72 -4.58 -7.77
C PHE A 14 0.15 -4.22 -6.56
N PRO A 15 1.37 -3.69 -6.76
CA PRO A 15 2.21 -3.22 -5.67
C PRO A 15 1.74 -1.84 -5.20
N ILE A 16 1.46 -1.72 -3.91
CA ILE A 16 1.13 -0.45 -3.25
C ILE A 16 2.27 -0.09 -2.32
N LYS A 17 2.84 1.11 -2.46
CA LYS A 17 3.96 1.55 -1.64
C LYS A 17 3.54 2.70 -0.73
N ALA A 18 3.62 2.47 0.57
CA ALA A 18 3.45 3.49 1.60
C ALA A 18 4.81 3.94 2.15
N MET A 19 4.97 5.24 2.41
CA MET A 19 6.15 5.80 3.04
C MET A 19 5.76 6.62 4.27
N GLY A 20 6.53 6.49 5.34
CA GLY A 20 6.34 7.20 6.60
C GLY A 20 7.64 7.32 7.37
N LYS A 21 7.57 7.83 8.60
CA LYS A 21 8.73 7.91 9.49
C LYS A 21 9.11 6.52 10.01
N ALA A 22 10.41 6.29 10.25
CA ALA A 22 10.92 5.00 10.70
C ALA A 22 10.77 4.74 12.22
N ASP A 23 10.28 5.73 12.98
CA ASP A 23 10.02 5.65 14.42
C ASP A 23 8.63 5.10 14.76
N VAL A 24 7.81 4.85 13.74
CA VAL A 24 6.50 4.21 13.83
C VAL A 24 6.63 2.77 13.30
N GLU A 25 5.92 1.82 13.91
CA GLU A 25 5.72 0.45 13.39
C GLU A 25 4.85 0.50 12.12
N LEU A 26 5.37 1.15 11.08
CA LEU A 26 4.66 1.49 9.86
C LEU A 26 4.34 0.25 9.04
N ASP A 27 5.21 -0.76 9.10
CA ASP A 27 4.97 -2.07 8.51
C ASP A 27 3.70 -2.71 9.07
N LEU A 28 3.57 -2.82 10.41
CA LEU A 28 2.39 -3.38 11.05
C LEU A 28 1.12 -2.60 10.69
N LEU A 29 1.21 -1.27 10.70
CA LEU A 29 0.11 -0.37 10.35
C LEU A 29 -0.36 -0.56 8.91
N VAL A 30 0.57 -0.59 7.95
CA VAL A 30 0.24 -0.78 6.53
C VAL A 30 -0.34 -2.18 6.31
N ILE A 31 0.20 -3.21 6.96
CA ILE A 31 -0.31 -4.57 6.90
C ILE A 31 -1.75 -4.64 7.43
N ASP A 32 -2.02 -4.05 8.59
CA ASP A 32 -3.36 -4.04 9.19
C ASP A 32 -4.38 -3.37 8.26
N ILE A 33 -4.04 -2.18 7.72
CA ILE A 33 -4.90 -1.48 6.78
C ILE A 33 -5.19 -2.34 5.54
N VAL A 34 -4.16 -2.89 4.91
CA VAL A 34 -4.31 -3.67 3.67
C VAL A 34 -5.07 -4.98 3.92
N ARG A 35 -4.84 -5.66 5.05
CA ARG A 35 -5.55 -6.91 5.41
C ARG A 35 -7.06 -6.74 5.52
N ARG A 36 -7.56 -5.54 5.86
CA ARG A 36 -9.00 -5.26 5.87
C ARG A 36 -9.64 -5.28 4.49
N HIS A 37 -8.84 -5.13 3.43
CA HIS A 37 -9.28 -5.09 2.05
C HIS A 37 -8.95 -6.37 1.27
N THR A 38 -8.10 -7.25 1.81
CA THR A 38 -7.75 -8.53 1.18
C THR A 38 -7.36 -9.60 2.21
N ASP A 39 -7.94 -10.79 2.05
CA ASP A 39 -7.62 -11.95 2.88
C ASP A 39 -6.35 -12.69 2.43
N SER A 40 -5.82 -12.38 1.24
CA SER A 40 -4.70 -13.09 0.62
C SER A 40 -3.33 -12.48 0.93
N LEU A 41 -3.24 -11.56 1.90
CA LEU A 41 -1.97 -10.90 2.23
C LEU A 41 -1.07 -11.78 3.10
N THR A 42 -0.04 -12.34 2.47
CA THR A 42 1.02 -13.12 3.11
C THR A 42 2.30 -12.29 3.29
N GLU A 43 3.16 -12.68 4.25
CA GLU A 43 4.38 -11.95 4.61
C GLU A 43 5.39 -11.79 3.47
N ASP A 44 5.44 -12.76 2.55
CA ASP A 44 6.31 -12.74 1.36
C ASP A 44 5.93 -11.65 0.35
N ARG A 45 4.73 -11.08 0.47
CA ARG A 45 4.23 -10.00 -0.39
C ARG A 45 4.49 -8.62 0.19
N ILE A 46 5.19 -8.55 1.33
CA ILE A 46 5.51 -7.33 2.05
C ILE A 46 7.02 -7.12 2.03
N SER A 47 7.44 -5.91 1.64
CA SER A 47 8.84 -5.51 1.64
C SER A 47 9.01 -4.20 2.38
N THR A 48 9.82 -4.23 3.44
CA THR A 48 10.17 -3.06 4.25
C THR A 48 11.57 -2.60 3.89
N ARG A 49 11.70 -1.35 3.48
CA ARG A 49 12.98 -0.75 3.11
C ARG A 49 13.21 0.57 3.86
N PRO A 50 14.18 0.63 4.78
CA PRO A 50 14.63 1.89 5.37
C PRO A 50 15.16 2.85 4.29
N SER A 51 14.96 4.14 4.50
CA SER A 51 15.55 5.17 3.66
C SER A 51 17.05 5.29 3.91
N LYS A 52 17.76 5.89 2.94
CA LYS A 52 19.24 6.00 2.98
C LYS A 52 19.77 6.65 4.27
N ASN A 53 19.00 7.57 4.87
CA ASN A 53 19.39 8.30 6.09
C ASN A 53 18.68 7.77 7.35
N GLY A 54 17.88 6.70 7.26
CA GLY A 54 17.16 6.11 8.39
C GLY A 54 15.96 6.92 8.92
N THR A 55 15.69 8.12 8.39
CA THR A 55 14.58 8.98 8.85
C THR A 55 13.21 8.44 8.45
N TYR A 56 13.15 7.71 7.33
CA TYR A 56 11.91 7.25 6.73
C TYR A 56 12.00 5.76 6.43
N VAL A 57 10.86 5.11 6.33
CA VAL A 57 10.73 3.72 5.89
C VAL A 57 9.69 3.65 4.79
N SER A 58 9.95 2.82 3.79
CA SER A 58 8.99 2.49 2.74
C SER A 58 8.54 1.06 2.90
N ILE A 59 7.23 0.85 2.91
CA ILE A 59 6.59 -0.45 2.93
C ILE A 59 5.93 -0.65 1.56
N THR A 60 6.34 -1.69 0.85
CA THR A 60 5.67 -2.11 -0.38
C THR A 60 4.86 -3.35 -0.07
N VAL A 61 3.57 -3.31 -0.38
CA VAL A 61 2.65 -4.43 -0.22
C VAL A 61 2.05 -4.78 -1.58
N THR A 62 2.27 -6.01 -2.03
CA THR A 62 1.66 -6.49 -3.27
C THR A 62 0.31 -7.12 -2.97
N VAL A 63 -0.77 -6.49 -3.41
CA VAL A 63 -2.14 -7.01 -3.25
C VAL A 63 -2.62 -7.74 -4.50
N THR A 64 -3.53 -8.68 -4.33
CA THR A 64 -4.33 -9.21 -5.44
C THR A 64 -5.55 -8.32 -5.60
N ALA A 65 -5.46 -7.34 -6.50
CA ALA A 65 -6.55 -6.45 -6.82
C ALA A 65 -7.61 -7.21 -7.62
N THR A 66 -8.83 -7.21 -7.12
CA THR A 66 -10.01 -7.83 -7.73
C THR A 66 -10.94 -6.81 -8.39
N SER A 67 -10.78 -5.53 -8.03
CA SER A 67 -11.54 -4.42 -8.61
C SER A 67 -10.86 -3.08 -8.34
N LYS A 68 -11.20 -2.07 -9.15
CA LYS A 68 -10.73 -0.69 -8.94
C LYS A 68 -11.20 -0.09 -7.60
N PRO A 69 -12.47 -0.25 -7.17
CA PRO A 69 -12.91 0.25 -5.87
C PRO A 69 -12.15 -0.33 -4.68
N GLN A 70 -11.69 -1.58 -4.76
CA GLN A 70 -10.84 -2.19 -3.72
C GLN A 70 -9.51 -1.45 -3.61
N LEU A 71 -8.85 -1.16 -4.74
CA LEU A 71 -7.61 -0.37 -4.75
C LEU A 71 -7.85 1.04 -4.21
N ASP A 72 -8.88 1.72 -4.70
CA ASP A 72 -9.22 3.07 -4.27
C ASP A 72 -9.44 3.13 -2.75
N ALA A 73 -10.14 2.14 -2.17
CA ALA A 73 -10.35 2.05 -0.72
C ALA A 73 -9.04 1.86 0.05
N ILE A 74 -8.12 1.02 -0.43
CA ILE A 74 -6.79 0.85 0.17
C ILE A 74 -6.01 2.17 0.13
N TYR A 75 -5.97 2.84 -1.03
CA TYR A 75 -5.28 4.13 -1.18
C TYR A 75 -5.88 5.21 -0.27
N GLN A 76 -7.21 5.27 -0.14
CA GLN A 76 -7.89 6.21 0.75
C GLN A 76 -7.55 5.98 2.22
N ASP A 77 -7.60 4.73 2.69
CA ASP A 77 -7.26 4.39 4.08
C ASP A 77 -5.79 4.68 4.41
N LEU A 78 -4.89 4.32 3.49
CA LEU A 78 -3.45 4.57 3.67
C LEU A 78 -3.17 6.08 3.67
N SER A 79 -3.68 6.82 2.69
CA SER A 79 -3.42 8.27 2.59
C SER A 79 -4.11 9.08 3.70
N GLY A 80 -5.21 8.57 4.28
CA GLY A 80 -5.89 9.18 5.42
C GLY A 80 -5.18 8.96 6.75
N HIS A 81 -4.17 8.09 6.83
CA HIS A 81 -3.50 7.79 8.09
C HIS A 81 -2.41 8.84 8.43
N PRO A 82 -2.41 9.45 9.65
CA PRO A 82 -1.49 10.53 10.00
C PRO A 82 0.01 10.18 10.01
N HIS A 83 0.35 8.89 9.94
CA HIS A 83 1.73 8.39 9.92
C HIS A 83 2.23 8.04 8.52
N ILE A 84 1.33 8.03 7.54
CA ILE A 84 1.66 7.83 6.14
C ILE A 84 1.84 9.21 5.51
N LEU A 85 3.05 9.44 5.00
CA LEU A 85 3.43 10.70 4.37
C LEU A 85 3.15 10.67 2.87
N MET A 86 3.23 9.49 2.27
CA MET A 86 3.05 9.31 0.83
C MET A 86 2.61 7.89 0.51
N VAL A 87 1.71 7.75 -0.45
CA VAL A 87 1.33 6.47 -1.07
C VAL A 87 1.60 6.57 -2.57
N ILE A 88 2.20 5.53 -3.15
CA ILE A 88 2.57 5.43 -4.57
C ILE A 88 2.05 4.09 -5.08
#